data_AF-R7A5X5-F1
#
_entry.id   AF-R7A5X5-F1
#
_cell.length_a   1.000
_cell.length_b   1.000
_cell.length_c   1.000
_cell.angle_alpha   90.00
_cell.angle_beta   90.00
_cell.angle_gamma   90.00
#
_symmetry.space_group_name_H-M   'P 1'
#
loop_
_entity.id
_entity.type
_entity.pdbx_description
1 polymer ?
#
loop_
_entity_poly.entity_id
_entity_poly.type
_entity_poly.pdbx_seq_one_letter_code
_entity_poly.pdbx_strand_id
1 'polypeptide(L)'
;MKYRVTWRRVVSMLLCGVMLAGGVTGCGKKEASLSEEKIINYDMPAEGEKIVELNIKDYGTVKIRLFAEECPKAVENFLGLVEQKYYDELIFHRVVKDFVIQGGDPKGNGTGGESMWGTGFKQEISSKLCHFEGALAYAVASDKLNNSQFYIVTGTTVTEQTFEQLKAYGKTYSDQVKQMYYEHGGQPYLDGDYTVFGQVIEGLDICKKINDVAVDSKSKPKEQVTIESMKVTEYHAQ
;
A
#
# COMPACT_ATOMS: atom_id res chain seq x y z
N MET A 1 -22.83 5.92 -52.50
CA MET A 1 -22.12 7.15 -52.05
C MET A 1 -23.12 8.06 -51.33
N LYS A 2 -23.06 8.10 -49.99
CA LYS A 2 -23.52 9.18 -49.09
C LYS A 2 -23.38 8.65 -47.65
N TYR A 3 -22.29 9.06 -47.00
CA TYR A 3 -22.03 8.84 -45.58
C TYR A 3 -22.95 9.73 -44.74
N ARG A 4 -23.46 9.20 -43.63
CA ARG A 4 -23.94 10.00 -42.50
C ARG A 4 -23.42 9.38 -41.20
N VAL A 5 -22.56 10.16 -40.55
CA VAL A 5 -22.03 9.95 -39.20
C VAL A 5 -23.01 10.58 -38.22
N THR A 6 -23.36 9.90 -37.13
CA THR A 6 -23.80 10.55 -35.88
C THR A 6 -23.52 9.69 -34.65
N TRP A 7 -22.49 10.13 -33.93
CA TRP A 7 -22.29 10.29 -32.48
C TRP A 7 -22.59 9.20 -31.42
N ARG A 8 -21.60 9.07 -30.54
CA ARG A 8 -21.47 8.19 -29.37
C ARG A 8 -22.46 8.59 -28.27
N ARG A 9 -23.08 7.59 -27.65
CA ARG A 9 -23.85 7.71 -26.41
C ARG A 9 -22.89 8.01 -25.24
N VAL A 10 -23.06 9.16 -24.61
CA VAL A 10 -22.52 9.46 -23.28
C VAL A 10 -23.52 8.91 -22.27
N VAL A 11 -23.07 7.99 -21.41
CA VAL A 11 -23.86 7.49 -20.27
C VAL A 11 -23.53 8.38 -19.08
N SER A 12 -24.50 9.21 -18.68
CA SER A 12 -24.44 10.06 -17.50
C SER A 12 -24.51 9.23 -16.22
N MET A 13 -23.53 9.38 -15.32
CA MET A 13 -23.64 8.96 -13.92
C MET A 13 -24.45 10.01 -13.14
N LEU A 14 -25.54 9.56 -12.53
CA LEU A 14 -26.39 10.33 -11.63
C LEU A 14 -25.67 10.55 -10.29
N LEU A 15 -25.27 11.80 -10.04
CA LEU A 15 -24.96 12.32 -8.71
C LEU A 15 -26.25 12.92 -8.12
N CYS A 16 -26.82 12.27 -7.10
CA CYS A 16 -27.92 12.84 -6.32
C CYS A 16 -27.38 13.99 -5.44
N GLY A 17 -27.74 15.22 -5.81
CA GLY A 17 -27.58 16.40 -4.97
C GLY A 17 -28.81 16.59 -4.07
N VAL A 18 -28.57 16.78 -2.78
CA VAL A 18 -29.49 17.46 -1.87
C VAL A 18 -28.69 18.54 -1.14
N MET A 19 -28.96 19.80 -1.48
CA MET A 19 -28.55 20.96 -0.67
C MET A 19 -29.58 21.18 0.43
N LEU A 20 -29.13 21.30 1.68
CA LEU A 20 -29.79 22.11 2.69
C LEU A 20 -28.73 22.92 3.46
N ALA A 21 -29.00 24.21 3.56
CA ALA A 21 -28.15 25.22 4.19
C ALA A 21 -28.34 25.27 5.71
N GLY A 22 -27.28 25.64 6.43
CA GLY A 22 -27.36 26.16 7.81
C GLY A 22 -26.26 25.65 8.74
N GLY A 23 -25.44 26.56 9.26
CA GLY A 23 -24.57 26.32 10.41
C GLY A 23 -23.07 26.40 10.12
N VAL A 24 -22.51 27.61 10.20
CA VAL A 24 -21.07 27.81 10.42
C VAL A 24 -20.73 27.43 11.85
N THR A 25 -20.28 26.19 12.06
CA THR A 25 -19.43 25.80 13.17
C THR A 25 -18.19 25.17 12.58
N GLY A 26 -17.07 25.89 12.70
CA GLY A 26 -15.77 25.48 12.17
C GLY A 26 -15.30 24.19 12.83
N CYS A 27 -15.50 23.07 12.14
CA CYS A 27 -14.63 21.92 12.28
C CYS A 27 -13.45 22.15 11.32
N GLY A 28 -12.32 22.60 11.86
CA GLY A 28 -11.08 22.70 11.09
C GLY A 28 -10.78 21.32 10.48
N LYS A 29 -10.91 21.21 9.16
CA LYS A 29 -10.23 20.14 8.43
C LYS A 29 -8.75 20.37 8.68
N LYS A 30 -8.10 19.45 9.37
CA LYS A 30 -6.64 19.39 9.34
C LYS A 30 -6.25 19.08 7.90
N GLU A 31 -5.75 20.09 7.20
CA GLU A 31 -4.98 19.89 5.97
C GLU A 31 -3.81 18.97 6.34
N ALA A 32 -3.76 17.78 5.75
CA ALA A 32 -2.59 16.92 5.86
C ALA A 32 -1.57 17.45 4.86
N SER A 33 -0.75 18.41 5.30
CA SER A 33 0.51 18.68 4.64
C SER A 33 1.47 17.56 5.01
N LEU A 34 1.90 16.76 4.03
CA LEU A 34 3.08 15.93 4.23
C LEU A 34 4.25 16.91 4.34
N SER A 35 4.68 17.10 5.59
CA SER A 35 5.54 18.19 6.06
C SER A 35 6.96 18.12 5.50
N GLU A 36 7.74 19.19 5.69
CA GLU A 36 9.18 19.34 5.37
C GLU A 36 10.11 18.30 6.05
N GLU A 37 9.55 17.26 6.67
CA GLU A 37 10.32 16.22 7.34
C GLU A 37 11.02 15.32 6.34
N LYS A 38 12.21 14.82 6.74
CA LYS A 38 12.97 13.88 5.92
C LYS A 38 12.15 12.60 5.72
N ILE A 39 11.86 12.28 4.46
CA ILE A 39 11.33 10.98 4.05
C ILE A 39 12.37 9.89 4.33
N ILE A 40 11.95 8.81 4.96
CA ILE A 40 12.85 7.72 5.40
C ILE A 40 12.61 6.39 4.71
N ASN A 41 11.64 6.28 3.77
CA ASN A 41 11.35 5.04 3.04
C ASN A 41 12.63 4.34 2.54
N TYR A 42 13.54 5.09 1.92
CA TYR A 42 14.75 4.57 1.29
C TYR A 42 16.00 4.65 2.17
N ASP A 43 15.87 5.01 3.45
CA ASP A 43 16.98 4.83 4.37
C ASP A 43 17.24 3.31 4.52
N MET A 44 18.49 2.87 4.32
CA MET A 44 18.85 1.46 4.50
C MET A 44 18.85 1.09 6.00
N PRO A 45 18.58 -0.18 6.35
CA PRO A 45 18.68 -0.63 7.73
C PRO A 45 20.11 -0.50 8.25
N ALA A 46 20.26 -0.26 9.56
CA ALA A 46 21.56 -0.36 10.21
C ALA A 46 22.03 -1.82 10.29
N GLU A 47 23.34 -2.05 10.42
CA GLU A 47 23.90 -3.38 10.67
C GLU A 47 23.26 -3.99 11.93
N GLY A 48 22.77 -5.23 11.83
CA GLY A 48 22.05 -5.92 12.90
C GLY A 48 20.59 -5.47 13.09
N GLU A 49 20.09 -4.50 12.32
CA GLU A 49 18.67 -4.11 12.37
C GLU A 49 17.79 -5.27 11.89
N LYS A 50 16.67 -5.51 12.57
CA LYS A 50 15.72 -6.56 12.17
C LYS A 50 15.03 -6.20 10.87
N ILE A 51 15.06 -7.12 9.91
CA ILE A 51 14.31 -7.07 8.65
C ILE A 51 13.43 -8.32 8.51
N VAL A 52 12.57 -8.32 7.51
CA VAL A 52 11.77 -9.49 7.14
C VAL A 52 12.21 -10.01 5.78
N GLU A 53 12.49 -11.31 5.72
CA GLU A 53 12.61 -12.07 4.49
C GLU A 53 11.28 -12.74 4.15
N LEU A 54 10.68 -12.30 3.05
CA LEU A 54 9.47 -12.86 2.47
C LEU A 54 9.87 -13.81 1.33
N ASN A 55 9.76 -15.11 1.58
CA ASN A 55 10.04 -16.15 0.58
C ASN A 55 8.77 -16.46 -0.19
N ILE A 56 8.80 -16.23 -1.50
CA ILE A 56 7.65 -16.42 -2.38
C ILE A 56 7.96 -17.63 -3.27
N LYS A 57 7.12 -18.66 -3.15
CA LYS A 57 7.30 -19.93 -3.83
C LYS A 57 7.45 -19.73 -5.34
N ASP A 58 8.51 -20.29 -5.92
CA ASP A 58 8.88 -20.20 -7.35
C ASP A 58 9.32 -18.80 -7.84
N TYR A 59 9.33 -17.77 -6.98
CA TYR A 59 9.78 -16.41 -7.35
C TYR A 59 11.09 -15.99 -6.67
N GLY A 60 11.30 -16.40 -5.41
CA GLY A 60 12.50 -16.04 -4.63
C GLY A 60 12.17 -15.22 -3.37
N THR A 61 13.18 -14.54 -2.84
CA THR A 61 13.11 -13.82 -1.55
C THR A 61 13.05 -12.31 -1.75
N VAL A 62 12.11 -11.67 -1.07
CA VAL A 62 11.99 -10.22 -0.95
C VAL A 62 12.43 -9.82 0.46
N LYS A 63 13.33 -8.85 0.59
CA LYS A 63 13.76 -8.31 1.89
C LYS A 63 13.08 -6.99 2.16
N ILE A 64 12.55 -6.83 3.36
CA ILE A 64 11.72 -5.70 3.76
C ILE A 64 12.25 -5.10 5.06
N ARG A 65 12.55 -3.80 5.05
CA ARG A 65 12.81 -3.01 6.26
C ARG A 65 11.48 -2.61 6.90
N LEU A 66 11.42 -2.58 8.23
CA LEU A 66 10.25 -2.14 8.99
C LEU A 66 10.55 -0.89 9.82
N PHE A 67 9.59 0.03 9.94
CA PHE A 67 9.77 1.33 10.60
C PHE A 67 9.12 1.38 11.99
N ALA A 68 9.71 0.65 12.95
CA ALA A 68 9.13 0.48 14.29
C ALA A 68 9.01 1.79 15.10
N GLU A 69 9.86 2.78 14.84
CA GLU A 69 9.80 4.08 15.52
C GLU A 69 8.58 4.90 15.07
N GLU A 70 8.21 4.80 13.79
CA GLU A 70 7.10 5.56 13.19
C GLU A 70 5.75 4.83 13.34
N CYS A 71 5.77 3.51 13.30
CA CYS A 71 4.57 2.67 13.36
C CYS A 71 4.75 1.47 14.31
N PRO A 72 4.91 1.70 15.63
CA PRO A 72 5.28 0.67 16.58
C PRO A 72 4.25 -0.47 16.66
N LYS A 73 2.94 -0.17 16.64
CA LYS A 73 1.90 -1.23 16.69
C LYS A 73 1.79 -1.98 15.37
N ALA A 74 1.92 -1.29 14.25
CA ALA A 74 1.91 -1.91 12.93
C ALA A 74 3.05 -2.94 12.79
N VAL A 75 4.25 -2.56 13.22
CA VAL A 75 5.44 -3.40 13.16
C VAL A 75 5.40 -4.52 14.20
N GLU A 76 4.98 -4.24 15.45
CA GLU A 76 4.77 -5.25 16.49
C GLU A 76 3.81 -6.35 16.01
N ASN A 77 2.66 -5.95 15.44
CA ASN A 77 1.70 -6.88 14.88
C ASN A 77 2.28 -7.73 13.74
N PHE A 78 2.96 -7.09 12.79
CA PHE A 78 3.49 -7.79 11.63
C PHE A 78 4.54 -8.82 12.04
N LEU A 79 5.51 -8.41 12.86
CA LEU A 79 6.55 -9.29 13.38
C LEU A 79 5.98 -10.43 14.23
N GLY A 80 5.01 -10.13 15.10
CA GLY A 80 4.34 -11.14 15.91
C GLY A 80 3.62 -12.20 15.08
N LEU A 81 2.96 -11.80 13.98
CA LEU A 81 2.32 -12.73 13.04
C LEU A 81 3.36 -13.54 12.23
N VAL A 82 4.48 -12.93 11.85
CA VAL A 82 5.60 -13.65 11.21
C VAL A 82 6.19 -14.70 12.15
N GLU A 83 6.48 -14.35 13.41
CA GLU A 83 7.01 -15.29 14.41
C GLU A 83 6.06 -16.45 14.71
N GLN A 84 4.74 -16.20 14.63
CA GLN A 84 3.70 -17.23 14.76
C GLN A 84 3.51 -18.07 13.48
N LYS A 85 4.27 -17.80 12.41
CA LYS A 85 4.10 -18.43 11.09
C LYS A 85 2.70 -18.24 10.49
N TYR A 86 2.03 -17.17 10.87
CA TYR A 86 0.65 -16.90 10.44
C TYR A 86 0.54 -16.72 8.92
N TYR A 87 1.57 -16.16 8.29
CA TYR A 87 1.61 -15.88 6.86
C TYR A 87 2.10 -17.05 6.00
N ASP A 88 2.66 -18.11 6.61
CA ASP A 88 3.21 -19.24 5.88
C ASP A 88 2.09 -19.96 5.10
N GLU A 89 2.37 -20.32 3.86
CA GLU A 89 1.45 -20.93 2.88
C GLU A 89 0.22 -20.07 2.50
N LEU A 90 0.15 -18.82 2.96
CA LEU A 90 -0.88 -17.89 2.50
C LEU A 90 -0.60 -17.40 1.07
N ILE A 91 -1.62 -16.83 0.43
CA ILE A 91 -1.54 -16.40 -0.97
C ILE A 91 -1.61 -14.88 -1.10
N PHE A 92 -1.03 -14.36 -2.18
CA PHE A 92 -1.42 -13.06 -2.72
C PHE A 92 -2.78 -13.20 -3.41
N HIS A 93 -3.85 -12.89 -2.68
CA HIS A 93 -5.21 -13.12 -3.15
C HIS A 93 -5.71 -12.02 -4.11
N ARG A 94 -4.98 -10.90 -4.22
CA ARG A 94 -5.31 -9.79 -5.10
C ARG A 94 -4.04 -9.13 -5.67
N VAL A 95 -3.98 -9.01 -6.99
CA VAL A 95 -2.93 -8.31 -7.75
C VAL A 95 -3.61 -7.32 -8.68
N VAL A 96 -3.33 -6.03 -8.49
CA VAL A 96 -3.79 -4.98 -9.39
C VAL A 96 -2.57 -4.35 -10.04
N LYS A 97 -2.46 -4.56 -11.36
CA LYS A 97 -1.35 -4.11 -12.17
C LYS A 97 -1.09 -2.62 -11.96
N ASP A 98 0.17 -2.28 -11.70
CA ASP A 98 0.68 -0.93 -11.49
C ASP A 98 0.01 -0.21 -10.30
N PHE A 99 -0.46 -1.00 -9.32
CA PHE A 99 -1.06 -0.51 -8.08
C PHE A 99 -0.44 -1.23 -6.87
N VAL A 100 -0.88 -2.45 -6.59
CA VAL A 100 -0.44 -3.23 -5.42
C VAL A 100 -0.54 -4.74 -5.64
N ILE A 101 0.29 -5.49 -4.91
CA ILE A 101 0.11 -6.92 -4.64
C ILE A 101 -0.31 -7.10 -3.18
N GLN A 102 -1.42 -7.81 -2.93
CA GLN A 102 -2.07 -7.87 -1.62
C GLN A 102 -2.20 -9.31 -1.11
N GLY A 103 -1.80 -9.51 0.14
CA GLY A 103 -1.77 -10.80 0.84
C GLY A 103 -2.26 -10.70 2.29
N GLY A 104 -1.88 -11.68 3.12
CA GLY A 104 -2.16 -11.68 4.56
C GLY A 104 -3.60 -12.05 4.96
N ASP A 105 -4.36 -12.67 4.06
CA ASP A 105 -5.70 -13.20 4.34
C ASP A 105 -5.71 -14.74 4.39
N PRO A 106 -5.95 -15.37 5.56
CA PRO A 106 -6.06 -16.82 5.69
C PRO A 106 -7.20 -17.45 4.87
N LYS A 107 -8.24 -16.68 4.55
CA LYS A 107 -9.34 -17.17 3.70
C LYS A 107 -9.02 -17.08 2.20
N GLY A 108 -7.97 -16.34 1.82
CA GLY A 108 -7.56 -16.14 0.43
C GLY A 108 -8.65 -15.52 -0.47
N ASN A 109 -9.59 -14.77 0.11
CA ASN A 109 -10.75 -14.20 -0.59
C ASN A 109 -10.97 -12.70 -0.31
N GLY A 110 -10.08 -12.07 0.47
CA GLY A 110 -10.07 -10.67 0.86
C GLY A 110 -10.89 -10.34 2.11
N THR A 111 -11.49 -11.33 2.79
CA THR A 111 -12.46 -11.10 3.88
C THR A 111 -12.06 -11.65 5.24
N GLY A 112 -10.92 -12.33 5.34
CA GLY A 112 -10.37 -12.82 6.60
C GLY A 112 -9.20 -11.98 7.08
N GLY A 113 -8.54 -12.49 8.10
CA GLY A 113 -7.39 -11.84 8.72
C GLY A 113 -7.73 -11.24 10.07
N GLU A 114 -6.84 -11.46 11.04
CA GLU A 114 -6.94 -10.92 12.38
C GLU A 114 -5.55 -10.44 12.80
N SER A 115 -5.49 -9.39 13.62
CA SER A 115 -4.22 -9.00 14.26
C SER A 115 -3.72 -10.11 15.20
N MET A 116 -2.46 -10.03 15.63
CA MET A 116 -1.91 -10.93 16.65
C MET A 116 -2.65 -10.86 18.00
N TRP A 117 -3.47 -9.82 18.21
CA TRP A 117 -4.29 -9.62 19.41
C TRP A 117 -5.74 -10.08 19.23
N GLY A 118 -6.10 -10.66 18.07
CA GLY A 118 -7.46 -11.10 17.75
C GLY A 118 -8.48 -9.97 17.56
N THR A 119 -8.05 -8.71 17.63
CA THR A 119 -8.90 -7.52 17.46
C THR A 119 -8.18 -6.48 16.61
N GLY A 120 -8.93 -5.78 15.74
CA GLY A 120 -8.36 -4.74 14.90
C GLY A 120 -7.72 -3.61 15.71
N PHE A 121 -6.65 -3.02 15.19
CA PHE A 121 -5.92 -1.93 15.84
C PHE A 121 -5.91 -0.65 14.98
N LYS A 122 -5.67 0.50 15.62
CA LYS A 122 -5.74 1.80 14.94
C LYS A 122 -4.60 1.97 13.93
N GLN A 123 -4.87 2.76 12.91
CA GLN A 123 -3.87 3.21 11.95
C GLN A 123 -2.84 4.15 12.62
N GLU A 124 -1.58 3.93 12.29
CA GLU A 124 -0.45 4.82 12.57
C GLU A 124 -0.07 5.49 11.26
N ILE A 125 -0.17 6.82 11.20
CA ILE A 125 0.11 7.61 9.99
C ILE A 125 1.33 8.48 10.29
N SER A 126 2.41 8.27 9.54
CA SER A 126 3.64 9.08 9.62
C SER A 126 3.79 9.95 8.37
N SER A 127 4.17 11.21 8.56
CA SER A 127 4.52 12.12 7.46
C SER A 127 5.85 11.79 6.80
N LYS A 128 6.67 10.93 7.42
CA LYS A 128 7.99 10.51 6.90
C LYS A 128 7.93 9.28 6.01
N LEU A 129 6.75 8.64 5.93
CA LEU A 129 6.52 7.41 5.19
C LEU A 129 5.43 7.63 4.15
N CYS A 130 5.76 7.38 2.90
CA CYS A 130 4.84 7.51 1.77
C CYS A 130 4.71 6.19 1.01
N HIS A 131 3.67 6.08 0.19
CA HIS A 131 3.37 4.92 -0.65
C HIS A 131 4.22 4.92 -1.92
N PHE A 132 5.54 5.07 -1.81
CA PHE A 132 6.41 4.86 -2.97
C PHE A 132 6.40 3.40 -3.43
N GLU A 133 6.94 3.14 -4.63
CA GLU A 133 7.13 1.77 -5.09
C GLU A 133 7.95 0.95 -4.07
N GLY A 134 7.45 -0.26 -3.76
CA GLY A 134 8.02 -1.15 -2.74
C GLY A 134 7.55 -0.87 -1.31
N ALA A 135 6.75 0.17 -1.05
CA ALA A 135 6.20 0.41 0.28
C ALA A 135 5.29 -0.75 0.73
N LEU A 136 5.46 -1.20 1.97
CA LEU A 136 4.61 -2.18 2.66
C LEU A 136 3.63 -1.44 3.57
N ALA A 137 2.33 -1.70 3.38
CA ALA A 137 1.27 -1.05 4.15
C ALA A 137 0.11 -2.00 4.47
N TYR A 138 -0.66 -1.69 5.51
CA TYR A 138 -1.85 -2.46 5.89
C TYR A 138 -3.04 -2.14 4.98
N ALA A 139 -3.72 -3.18 4.52
CA ALA A 139 -5.08 -3.04 4.01
C ALA A 139 -6.05 -2.90 5.20
N VAL A 140 -7.03 -2.01 5.08
CA VAL A 140 -8.08 -1.83 6.10
C VAL A 140 -9.45 -2.12 5.54
N ALA A 141 -10.32 -2.65 6.39
CA ALA A 141 -11.74 -2.79 6.09
C ALA A 141 -12.49 -1.46 6.32
N SER A 142 -13.81 -1.49 6.21
CA SER A 142 -14.66 -0.30 6.39
C SER A 142 -14.58 0.35 7.77
N ASP A 143 -14.12 -0.40 8.78
CA ASP A 143 -13.91 0.09 10.15
C ASP A 143 -12.62 0.90 10.31
N LYS A 144 -11.78 0.97 9.28
CA LYS A 144 -10.47 1.62 9.27
C LYS A 144 -9.50 1.07 10.32
N LEU A 145 -9.64 -0.21 10.67
CA LEU A 145 -8.70 -0.89 11.56
C LEU A 145 -7.73 -1.76 10.76
N ASN A 146 -6.48 -1.76 11.21
CA ASN A 146 -5.46 -2.69 10.75
C ASN A 146 -5.71 -4.08 11.36
N ASN A 147 -5.44 -5.13 10.59
CA ASN A 147 -5.50 -6.54 11.01
C ASN A 147 -4.25 -7.28 10.54
N SER A 148 -4.36 -8.31 9.69
CA SER A 148 -3.21 -9.04 9.10
C SER A 148 -3.01 -8.78 7.61
N GLN A 149 -4.03 -8.28 6.90
CA GLN A 149 -3.90 -8.08 5.46
C GLN A 149 -2.98 -6.89 5.16
N PHE A 150 -2.00 -7.13 4.29
CA PHE A 150 -1.03 -6.13 3.85
C PHE A 150 -0.96 -6.09 2.34
N TYR A 151 -0.37 -5.02 1.81
CA TYR A 151 -0.01 -4.93 0.42
C TYR A 151 1.38 -4.32 0.23
N ILE A 152 2.03 -4.69 -0.87
CA ILE A 152 3.25 -4.07 -1.37
C ILE A 152 2.89 -3.24 -2.59
N VAL A 153 3.31 -1.97 -2.60
CA VAL A 153 3.07 -1.05 -3.72
C VAL A 153 3.94 -1.43 -4.91
N THR A 154 3.32 -1.59 -6.08
CA THR A 154 3.99 -1.87 -7.36
C THR A 154 3.71 -0.79 -8.41
N GLY A 155 3.12 0.35 -8.01
CA GLY A 155 2.80 1.46 -8.90
C GLY A 155 4.03 2.21 -9.40
N THR A 156 4.03 2.55 -10.70
CA THR A 156 5.27 2.95 -11.40
C THR A 156 5.26 4.35 -12.00
N THR A 157 4.11 5.01 -12.18
CA THR A 157 4.05 6.33 -12.82
C THR A 157 3.27 7.31 -11.98
N VAL A 158 3.96 8.36 -11.52
CA VAL A 158 3.36 9.54 -10.91
C VAL A 158 3.74 10.74 -11.76
N THR A 159 2.79 11.64 -12.01
CA THR A 159 2.99 12.83 -12.86
C THR A 159 2.55 14.08 -12.14
N GLU A 160 2.91 15.28 -12.62
CA GLU A 160 2.40 16.52 -12.03
C GLU A 160 0.86 16.55 -12.07
N GLN A 161 0.23 15.99 -13.10
CA GLN A 161 -1.23 15.85 -13.18
C GLN A 161 -1.80 15.03 -12.01
N THR A 162 -1.08 14.01 -11.55
CA THR A 162 -1.44 13.23 -10.34
C THR A 162 -1.53 14.17 -9.13
N PHE A 163 -0.54 15.02 -8.92
CA PHE A 163 -0.53 15.96 -7.79
C PHE A 163 -1.56 17.08 -7.93
N GLU A 164 -1.82 17.57 -9.14
CA GLU A 164 -2.90 18.53 -9.40
C GLU A 164 -4.26 17.95 -9.00
N GLN A 165 -4.52 16.68 -9.32
CA GLN A 165 -5.74 15.99 -8.90
C GLN A 165 -5.80 15.80 -7.39
N LEU A 166 -4.70 15.43 -6.75
CA LEU A 166 -4.61 15.22 -5.30
C LEU A 166 -4.92 16.48 -4.48
N LYS A 167 -4.63 17.67 -5.01
CA LYS A 167 -5.03 18.95 -4.38
C LYS A 167 -6.55 19.03 -4.18
N ALA A 168 -7.36 18.49 -5.09
CA ALA A 168 -8.82 18.47 -4.93
C ALA A 168 -9.28 17.57 -3.77
N TYR A 169 -8.46 16.60 -3.37
CA TYR A 169 -8.66 15.75 -2.20
C TYR A 169 -8.01 16.32 -0.92
N GLY A 170 -7.44 17.53 -0.98
CA GLY A 170 -6.78 18.19 0.15
C GLY A 170 -5.39 17.63 0.48
N LYS A 171 -4.77 16.88 -0.44
CA LYS A 171 -3.41 16.36 -0.28
C LYS A 171 -2.42 17.26 -1.01
N THR A 172 -1.45 17.80 -0.28
CA THR A 172 -0.38 18.66 -0.79
C THR A 172 0.98 18.07 -0.45
N TYR A 173 1.95 18.30 -1.33
CA TYR A 173 3.26 17.68 -1.31
C TYR A 173 4.33 18.74 -1.54
N SER A 174 5.44 18.64 -0.81
CA SER A 174 6.64 19.42 -1.11
C SER A 174 7.26 18.99 -2.45
N ASP A 175 8.00 19.88 -3.10
CA ASP A 175 8.67 19.57 -4.37
C ASP A 175 9.65 18.40 -4.23
N GLN A 176 10.28 18.26 -3.05
CA GLN A 176 11.14 17.11 -2.75
C GLN A 176 10.37 15.79 -2.78
N VAL A 177 9.21 15.70 -2.12
CA VAL A 177 8.42 14.46 -2.10
C VAL A 177 7.87 14.16 -3.50
N LYS A 178 7.45 15.18 -4.26
CA LYS A 178 7.05 15.00 -5.66
C LYS A 178 8.19 14.43 -6.50
N GLN A 179 9.40 14.96 -6.35
CA GLN A 179 10.57 14.47 -7.08
C GLN A 179 10.86 12.99 -6.77
N MET A 180 10.73 12.57 -5.51
CA MET A 180 10.87 11.16 -5.14
C MET A 180 9.82 10.28 -5.81
N TYR A 181 8.57 10.75 -5.91
CA TYR A 181 7.52 10.05 -6.63
C TYR A 181 7.77 9.99 -8.15
N TYR A 182 8.35 11.03 -8.75
CA TYR A 182 8.76 11.01 -10.16
C TYR A 182 9.89 10.03 -10.42
N GLU A 183 10.82 9.90 -9.48
CA GLU A 183 11.97 9.02 -9.59
C GLU A 183 11.61 7.55 -9.37
N HIS A 184 10.83 7.26 -8.32
CA HIS A 184 10.61 5.90 -7.86
C HIS A 184 9.21 5.36 -8.17
N GLY A 185 8.26 6.21 -8.56
CA GLY A 185 6.86 5.81 -8.69
C GLY A 185 6.19 5.62 -7.33
N GLY A 186 4.98 5.05 -7.34
CA GLY A 186 4.18 4.78 -6.14
C GLY A 186 2.70 5.11 -6.30
N GLN A 187 2.03 5.29 -5.16
CA GLN A 187 0.58 5.49 -5.03
C GLN A 187 0.24 6.63 -4.06
N PRO A 188 0.51 7.90 -4.43
CA PRO A 188 0.29 9.05 -3.55
C PRO A 188 -1.18 9.24 -3.13
N TYR A 189 -2.14 8.70 -3.89
CA TYR A 189 -3.55 8.67 -3.48
C TYR A 189 -3.79 7.95 -2.15
N LEU A 190 -2.90 7.06 -1.72
CA LEU A 190 -3.01 6.30 -0.48
C LEU A 190 -2.37 7.02 0.72
N ASP A 191 -1.53 8.04 0.50
CA ASP A 191 -0.81 8.70 1.59
C ASP A 191 -1.73 9.36 2.60
N GLY A 192 -1.46 9.17 3.89
CA GLY A 192 -2.29 9.71 4.96
C GLY A 192 -3.57 8.92 5.27
N ASP A 193 -3.93 7.93 4.45
CA ASP A 193 -5.12 7.10 4.65
C ASP A 193 -4.81 5.66 5.11
N TYR A 194 -3.57 5.20 4.93
CA TYR A 194 -3.13 3.84 5.28
C TYR A 194 -1.78 3.87 5.99
N THR A 195 -1.58 2.92 6.91
CA THR A 195 -0.34 2.76 7.65
C THR A 195 0.72 2.11 6.76
N VAL A 196 1.65 2.92 6.26
CA VAL A 196 2.91 2.46 5.68
C VAL A 196 3.86 2.15 6.83
N PHE A 197 4.36 0.91 6.90
CA PHE A 197 5.19 0.46 8.02
C PHE A 197 6.44 -0.30 7.59
N GLY A 198 6.67 -0.46 6.28
CA GLY A 198 7.89 -1.03 5.76
C GLY A 198 8.20 -0.63 4.33
N GLN A 199 9.39 -0.99 3.87
CA GLN A 199 9.87 -0.75 2.51
C GLN A 199 10.66 -1.96 2.02
N VAL A 200 10.38 -2.42 0.80
CA VAL A 200 11.22 -3.41 0.10
C VAL A 200 12.60 -2.81 -0.15
N ILE A 201 13.63 -3.47 0.36
CA ILE A 201 15.05 -3.09 0.20
C ILE A 201 15.80 -4.01 -0.76
N GLU A 202 15.31 -5.23 -1.00
CA GLU A 202 15.88 -6.19 -1.95
C GLU A 202 14.74 -7.05 -2.55
N GLY A 203 14.83 -7.41 -3.83
CA GLY A 203 13.80 -8.24 -4.50
C GLY A 203 12.59 -7.46 -5.04
N LEU A 204 12.71 -6.16 -5.33
CA LEU A 204 11.62 -5.39 -5.95
C LEU A 204 11.24 -5.94 -7.34
N ASP A 205 12.20 -6.50 -8.09
CA ASP A 205 11.93 -7.15 -9.37
C ASP A 205 11.03 -8.40 -9.22
N ILE A 206 11.08 -9.09 -8.08
CA ILE A 206 10.16 -10.19 -7.75
C ILE A 206 8.74 -9.65 -7.58
N CYS A 207 8.55 -8.56 -6.83
CA CYS A 207 7.24 -7.91 -6.72
C CYS A 207 6.71 -7.48 -8.10
N LYS A 208 7.57 -6.99 -9.00
CA LYS A 208 7.21 -6.64 -10.39
C LYS A 208 6.82 -7.86 -11.22
N LYS A 209 7.52 -8.99 -11.09
CA LYS A 209 7.11 -10.25 -11.73
C LYS A 209 5.72 -10.69 -11.28
N ILE A 210 5.41 -10.55 -9.99
CA ILE A 210 4.08 -10.86 -9.43
C ILE A 210 3.02 -9.86 -9.93
N ASN A 211 3.35 -8.57 -10.04
CA ASN A 211 2.47 -7.55 -10.62
C ASN A 211 1.97 -7.89 -12.03
N ASP A 212 2.76 -8.66 -12.80
CA ASP A 212 2.49 -9.00 -14.19
C ASP A 212 1.77 -10.35 -14.40
N VAL A 213 1.43 -11.07 -13.33
CA VAL A 213 0.71 -12.35 -13.45
C VAL A 213 -0.70 -12.17 -14.00
N ALA A 214 -1.19 -13.19 -14.70
CA ALA A 214 -2.57 -13.19 -15.19
C ALA A 214 -3.56 -13.26 -14.02
N VAL A 215 -4.55 -12.37 -14.01
CA VAL A 215 -5.60 -12.32 -12.99
C VAL A 215 -6.99 -12.59 -13.57
N ASP A 216 -7.93 -12.95 -12.71
CA ASP A 216 -9.36 -13.03 -13.02
C ASP A 216 -10.05 -11.65 -12.96
N SER A 217 -11.37 -11.61 -13.17
CA SER A 217 -12.16 -10.37 -13.14
C SER A 217 -12.21 -9.69 -11.76
N LYS A 218 -11.79 -10.38 -10.70
CA LYS A 218 -11.72 -9.86 -9.31
C LYS A 218 -10.28 -9.53 -8.91
N SER A 219 -9.36 -9.50 -9.88
CA SER A 219 -7.94 -9.26 -9.64
C SER A 219 -7.24 -10.37 -8.85
N LYS A 220 -7.84 -11.56 -8.75
CA LYS A 220 -7.20 -12.72 -8.13
C LYS A 220 -6.26 -13.39 -9.14
N PRO A 221 -5.01 -13.71 -8.80
CA PRO A 221 -4.12 -14.47 -9.68
C PRO A 221 -4.76 -15.78 -10.14
N LYS A 222 -4.66 -16.09 -11.44
CA LYS A 222 -5.14 -17.36 -12.01
C LYS A 222 -4.30 -18.54 -11.57
N GLU A 223 -2.99 -18.31 -11.52
CA GLU A 223 -2.02 -19.21 -10.90
C GLU A 223 -1.70 -18.68 -9.50
N GLN A 224 -1.68 -19.56 -8.50
CA GLN A 224 -1.49 -19.17 -7.11
C GLN A 224 -0.06 -18.64 -6.88
N VAL A 225 0.04 -17.44 -6.31
CA VAL A 225 1.30 -16.88 -5.81
C VAL A 225 1.31 -17.06 -4.29
N THR A 226 2.21 -17.90 -3.79
CA THR A 226 2.21 -18.38 -2.40
C THR A 226 3.38 -17.79 -1.63
N ILE A 227 3.11 -17.30 -0.42
CA ILE A 227 4.11 -16.96 0.60
C ILE A 227 4.56 -18.30 1.18
N GLU A 228 5.72 -18.80 0.76
CA GLU A 228 6.28 -20.06 1.27
C GLU A 228 6.64 -19.91 2.75
N SER A 229 7.27 -18.79 3.11
CA SER A 229 7.51 -18.44 4.50
C SER A 229 7.84 -16.95 4.67
N MET A 230 7.63 -16.45 5.88
CA MET A 230 8.24 -15.20 6.33
C MET A 230 9.18 -15.45 7.50
N LYS A 231 10.33 -14.75 7.54
CA LYS A 231 11.30 -14.87 8.62
C LYS A 231 11.80 -13.50 9.06
N VAL A 232 11.95 -13.31 10.36
CA VAL A 232 12.67 -12.16 10.92
C VAL A 232 14.16 -12.50 10.93
N THR A 233 14.98 -11.67 10.30
CA THR A 233 16.44 -11.82 10.23
C THR A 233 17.13 -10.51 10.57
N GLU A 234 18.45 -10.56 10.77
CA GLU A 234 19.27 -9.37 10.93
C GLU A 234 19.81 -8.90 9.58
N TYR A 235 19.79 -7.60 9.35
CA TYR A 235 20.40 -6.99 8.18
C TYR A 235 21.93 -6.98 8.32
N HIS A 236 22.60 -7.45 7.27
CA HIS A 236 24.05 -7.38 7.14
C HIS A 236 24.38 -6.65 5.85
N ALA A 237 25.12 -5.55 5.95
CA ALA A 237 25.61 -4.82 4.79
C ALA A 237 26.56 -5.71 3.97
N GLN A 238 26.34 -5.77 2.66
CA GLN A 238 27.21 -6.51 1.72
C GLN A 238 28.47 -5.71 1.36
#